data_AF-A0A2G8MXU0-F1
#
_entry.id   AF-A0A2G8MXU0-F1
#
_cell.length_a   1.000
_cell.length_b   1.000
_cell.length_c   1.000
_cell.angle_alpha   90.00
_cell.angle_beta   90.00
_cell.angle_gamma   90.00
#
_symmetry.space_group_name_H-M   'P 1'
#
loop_
_entity.id
_entity.type
_entity.pdbx_description
1 polymer ?
#
loop_
_entity_poly.entity_id
_entity_poly.type
_entity_poly.pdbx_seq_one_letter_code
_entity_poly.pdbx_strand_id
1 'polypeptide(L)' 'CSEIRRLLHNAAMAASRSAAWKGLYEQHRKSGKATTQALVILARKLARVAFALMKNQDEYVTKGGKLAC' A
#
# COMPACT_ATOMS: atom_id res chain seq x y z
N CYS A 1 -5.99 18.73 8.75
CA CYS A 1 -6.51 17.34 8.59
C CYS A 1 -5.61 16.32 9.30
N SER A 2 -5.79 16.13 10.61
CA SER A 2 -5.03 15.16 11.42
C SER A 2 -5.49 13.71 11.19
N GLU A 3 -6.80 13.50 11.00
CA GLU A 3 -7.40 12.17 10.96
C GLU A 3 -7.02 11.35 9.71
N ILE A 4 -7.06 11.96 8.52
CA ILE A 4 -6.66 11.30 7.27
C ILE A 4 -5.22 10.77 7.36
N ARG A 5 -4.31 11.54 7.96
CA ARG A 5 -2.92 11.13 8.15
C ARG A 5 -2.84 9.91 9.07
N ARG A 6 -3.62 9.89 10.16
CA ARG A 6 -3.69 8.76 11.10
C ARG A 6 -4.20 7.49 10.41
N LEU A 7 -5.28 7.60 9.65
CA LEU A 7 -5.87 6.48 8.91
C LEU A 7 -4.90 5.91 7.86
N LEU A 8 -4.29 6.78 7.06
CA LEU A 8 -3.31 6.38 6.05
C LEU A 8 -2.07 5.72 6.66
N HIS A 9 -1.59 6.24 7.79
CA HIS A 9 -0.46 5.65 8.49
C HIS A 9 -0.80 4.26 9.03
N ASN A 10 -1.97 4.09 9.66
CA ASN A 10 -2.44 2.79 10.12
C ASN A 10 -2.59 1.78 8.97
N ALA A 11 -3.21 2.19 7.86
CA ALA A 11 -3.35 1.35 6.67
C ALA A 11 -1.98 0.92 6.12
N ALA A 12 -0.99 1.83 6.07
CA ALA A 12 0.36 1.49 5.65
C ALA A 12 1.07 0.53 6.62
N MET A 13 0.88 0.67 7.93
CA MET A 13 1.43 -0.27 8.93
C MET A 13 0.80 -1.67 8.83
N ALA A 14 -0.48 -1.77 8.51
CA ALA A 14 -1.13 -3.05 8.24
C ALA A 14 -0.58 -3.66 6.94
N ALA A 15 -0.52 -2.86 5.87
CA ALA A 15 -0.05 -3.32 4.56
C ALA A 15 1.42 -3.75 4.57
N SER A 16 2.31 -3.07 5.29
CA SER A 16 3.74 -3.42 5.33
C SER A 16 4.01 -4.84 5.85
N ARG A 17 3.08 -5.41 6.62
CA ARG A 17 3.12 -6.78 7.14
C ARG A 17 2.42 -7.80 6.25
N SER A 18 1.67 -7.36 5.23
CA SER A 18 0.94 -8.22 4.31
C SER A 18 1.83 -8.76 3.18
N ALA A 19 1.62 -10.01 2.75
CA ALA A 19 2.39 -10.62 1.67
C ALA A 19 2.36 -9.81 0.36
N ALA A 20 1.22 -9.18 0.04
CA ALA A 20 1.03 -8.40 -1.18
C ALA A 20 1.91 -7.14 -1.25
N TRP A 21 2.23 -6.52 -0.11
CA TRP A 21 2.90 -5.22 -0.05
C TRP A 21 4.25 -5.23 0.69
N LYS A 22 4.54 -6.31 1.44
CA LYS A 22 5.79 -6.48 2.20
C LYS A 22 7.03 -6.33 1.32
N GLY A 23 7.03 -6.93 0.13
CA GLY A 23 8.16 -6.80 -0.81
C GLY A 23 8.45 -5.35 -1.22
N LEU A 24 7.41 -4.55 -1.47
CA LEU A 24 7.56 -3.13 -1.81
C LEU A 24 8.08 -2.31 -0.62
N TYR A 25 7.58 -2.59 0.59
CA TYR A 25 8.06 -1.96 1.81
C TYR A 25 9.54 -2.29 2.07
N GLU A 26 9.92 -3.56 1.98
CA GLU A 26 11.29 -4.02 2.18
C GLU A 26 12.24 -3.47 1.12
N GLN A 27 11.82 -3.37 -0.14
CA GLN A 27 12.61 -2.74 -1.20
C GLN A 27 12.98 -1.31 -0.81
N HIS A 28 12.01 -0.51 -0.37
CA HIS A 28 12.27 0.86 0.07
C HIS A 28 13.16 0.94 1.32
N ARG A 29 13.01 0.01 2.25
CA ARG A 29 13.90 -0.10 3.43
C ARG A 29 15.33 -0.45 3.02
N LYS A 30 15.51 -1.41 2.10
CA LYS A 30 16.81 -1.81 1.55
C LYS A 30 17.49 -0.67 0.77
N SER A 31 16.72 0.20 0.12
CA SER A 31 17.23 1.43 -0.51
C SER A 31 17.61 2.54 0.48
N GLY A 32 17.66 2.27 1.79
CA GLY A 32 18.08 3.25 2.81
C GLY A 32 17.01 4.23 3.26
N LYS A 33 15.74 4.04 2.88
CA LYS A 33 14.67 4.95 3.33
C LYS A 33 14.32 4.73 4.80
N ALA A 34 14.08 5.84 5.51
CA ALA A 34 13.58 5.78 6.88
C ALA A 34 12.21 5.07 6.93
N THR A 35 11.91 4.40 8.04
CA THR A 35 10.65 3.65 8.22
C THR A 35 9.43 4.52 7.92
N THR A 36 9.39 5.74 8.46
CA THR A 36 8.29 6.69 8.23
C THR A 36 8.17 7.07 6.75
N GLN A 37 9.29 7.28 6.05
CA GLN A 37 9.27 7.57 4.62
C GLN A 37 8.71 6.39 3.82
N ALA A 38 9.15 5.16 4.13
CA ALA A 38 8.66 3.95 3.47
C ALA A 38 7.15 3.76 3.71
N LEU A 39 6.66 4.00 4.93
CA LEU A 39 5.23 3.94 5.26
C LEU A 39 4.42 5.02 4.52
N VAL A 40 4.93 6.25 4.41
CA VAL A 40 4.25 7.33 3.67
C VAL A 40 4.18 7.01 2.17
N ILE A 41 5.25 6.46 1.59
CA ILE A 41 5.26 6.02 0.18
C ILE A 41 4.23 4.91 -0.03
N LEU A 42 4.19 3.93 0.88
CA LEU A 42 3.23 2.84 0.83
C LEU A 42 1.78 3.36 0.97
N ALA A 43 1.52 4.25 1.93
CA ALA A 43 0.21 4.87 2.12
C ALA A 43 -0.30 5.58 0.85
N ARG A 44 0.57 6.33 0.16
CA ARG A 44 0.21 7.01 -1.09
C ARG A 44 -0.13 6.04 -2.20
N LYS A 45 0.60 4.93 -2.31
CA LYS A 45 0.30 3.86 -3.27
C LYS A 45 -1.04 3.19 -2.96
N LEU A 46 -1.33 2.89 -1.69
CA LEU A 46 -2.61 2.34 -1.27
C LEU A 46 -3.77 3.27 -1.61
N ALA A 47 -3.65 4.56 -1.31
CA ALA A 47 -4.68 5.55 -1.62
C ALA A 47 -4.95 5.65 -3.14
N ARG A 48 -3.90 5.59 -3.96
CA ARG A 48 -4.03 5.57 -5.43
C ARG A 48 -4.78 4.34 -5.92
N VAL A 49 -4.47 3.15 -5.38
CA VAL A 49 -5.17 1.90 -5.74
C VAL A 49 -6.62 1.95 -5.31
N ALA A 50 -6.90 2.31 -4.04
CA ALA A 50 -8.27 2.43 -3.54
C ALA A 50 -9.10 3.41 -4.37
N PHE A 51 -8.52 4.56 -4.75
CA PHE A 51 -9.17 5.52 -5.63
C PHE A 51 -9.46 4.94 -7.02
N ALA A 52 -8.51 4.21 -7.62
CA ALA A 52 -8.71 3.59 -8.93
C ALA A 52 -9.82 2.51 -8.90
N LEU A 53 -9.83 1.65 -7.88
CA LEU A 53 -10.88 0.65 -7.68
C LEU A 53 -12.24 1.29 -7.51
N MET A 54 -12.34 2.31 -6.66
CA MET A 54 -13.58 3.07 -6.45
C MET A 54 -14.04 3.78 -7.73
N LYS A 55 -13.11 4.35 -8.51
CA LYS A 55 -13.41 5.06 -9.76
C LYS A 55 -13.96 4.11 -10.83
N ASN A 56 -13.37 2.92 -10.95
CA ASN A 56 -13.69 1.96 -11.99
C ASN A 56 -14.72 0.91 -11.55
N GLN A 57 -15.06 0.85 -10.26
CA GLN A 57 -15.85 -0.23 -9.65
C GLN A 57 -15.23 -1.61 -9.87
N ASP A 58 -13.90 -1.67 -9.83
CA ASP A 58 -13.11 -2.90 -10.05
C ASP A 58 -12.72 -3.57 -8.73
N GLU A 59 -12.39 -4.86 -8.79
CA GLU A 59 -11.87 -5.63 -7.66
C GLU A 59 -10.35 -5.54 -7.53
N TYR A 60 -9.83 -5.64 -6.30
CA TYR A 60 -8.40 -5.62 -6.06
C TYR A 60 -7.72 -6.93 -6.51
N VAL A 61 -6.94 -6.87 -7.59
CA VAL A 61 -6.13 -8.00 -8.07
C VAL A 61 -4.67 -7.86 -7.61
N THR A 62 -4.20 -8.82 -6.82
CA THR A 62 -2.77 -8.89 -6.48
C THR A 62 -1.96 -9.43 -7.65
N LYS A 63 -0.69 -9.03 -7.77
CA LYS A 63 0.20 -9.50 -8.86
C LYS A 63 0.44 -11.03 -8.84
N GLY A 64 0.10 -11.72 -7.74
CA GLY A 64 0.13 -13.19 -7.62
C GLY A 64 -1.25 -13.87 -7.75
N GLY A 65 -2.31 -13.12 -8.01
CA GLY A 65 -3.70 -13.59 -8.09
C GLY A 65 -4.30 -13.56 -9.49
N LYS A 66 -3.48 -13.66 -10.56
CA LYS A 66 -4.02 -14.13 -11.84
C LYS A 66 -4.07 -15.66 -11.79
N LEU A 67 -5.09 -16.21 -11.14
CA LEU A 67 -5.68 -17.45 -11.67
C LEU A 67 -6.75 -16.98 -12.64
N ALA A 68 -6.36 -16.82 -13.90
CA ALA A 68 -7.33 -16.73 -14.97
C ALA A 68 -7.82 -18.16 -15.23
N CYS A 69 -9.12 -18.35 -15.02
CA CYS A 69 -9.95 -19.48 -15.47
C CYS A 69 -9.68 -20.84 -14.82
#